data_AF-A0A3B0MSD7-F1
#
_entry.id   AF-A0A3B0MSD7-F1
#
_cell.length_a   1.000
_cell.length_b   1.000
_cell.length_c   1.000
_cell.angle_alpha   90.00
_cell.angle_beta   90.00
_cell.angle_gamma   90.00
#
_symmetry.space_group_name_H-M   'P 1'
#
loop_
_entity.id
_entity.type
_entity.pdbx_description
1 polymer ?
#
loop_
_entity_poly.entity_id
_entity_poly.type
_entity_poly.pdbx_seq_one_letter_code
_entity_poly.pdbx_strand_id
1 'polypeptide(L)'
;MKRKNNFIHDQSGAVTVDWVILGAAIVGIGMASVISVRTGTNDLGADTQAALSGVEVASLGELGGLGGGWEFTGLFTTREWIEGPGGLVEQISNWNHTNAQLQNNYDNYARAAQRYLDQGNTRIAGLMVDHMYAVEQVMANQGGTVSSASVSVQSMHGTVAAA
;
A
#
# COMPACT_ATOMS: atom_id res chain seq x y z
N MET A 1 -35.23 -54.54 48.50
CA MET A 1 -34.35 -53.37 48.29
C MET A 1 -32.90 -53.71 48.68
N LYS A 2 -32.15 -54.46 47.86
CA LYS A 2 -30.75 -54.86 48.15
C LYS A 2 -29.80 -54.58 46.97
N ARG A 3 -30.00 -53.46 46.26
CA ARG A 3 -29.11 -53.03 45.16
C ARG A 3 -28.45 -51.66 45.39
N LYS A 4 -28.97 -50.88 46.34
CA LYS A 4 -28.42 -49.56 46.70
C LYS A 4 -27.14 -49.65 47.53
N ASN A 5 -27.03 -50.63 48.44
CA ASN A 5 -25.86 -50.79 49.31
C ASN A 5 -24.61 -51.32 48.60
N ASN A 6 -24.77 -52.08 47.51
CA ASN A 6 -23.63 -52.61 46.74
C ASN A 6 -23.00 -51.54 45.84
N PHE A 7 -23.79 -50.57 45.37
CA PHE A 7 -23.27 -49.45 44.55
C PHE A 7 -22.40 -48.48 45.37
N ILE A 8 -22.67 -48.35 46.67
CA ILE A 8 -21.89 -47.48 47.59
C ILE A 8 -20.59 -48.17 48.05
N HIS A 9 -20.49 -49.50 47.98
CA HIS A 9 -19.31 -50.27 48.39
C HIS A 9 -18.38 -50.67 47.23
N ASP A 10 -18.75 -50.39 45.97
CA ASP A 10 -17.98 -50.80 44.80
C ASP A 10 -16.95 -49.72 44.42
N GLN A 11 -15.72 -49.90 44.92
CA GLN A 11 -14.62 -48.95 44.70
C GLN A 11 -14.16 -48.89 43.23
N SER A 12 -14.42 -49.94 42.44
CA SER A 12 -14.06 -49.96 41.01
C SER A 12 -14.96 -49.05 40.17
N GLY A 13 -16.22 -48.87 40.56
CA GLY A 13 -17.15 -47.94 39.92
C GLY A 13 -16.76 -46.47 40.15
N ALA A 14 -16.24 -46.13 41.34
CA ALA A 14 -15.81 -44.77 41.68
C ALA A 14 -14.64 -44.28 40.79
N VAL A 15 -13.67 -45.15 40.50
CA VAL A 15 -12.55 -44.83 39.60
C VAL A 15 -13.02 -44.62 38.15
N THR A 16 -14.03 -45.37 37.73
CA THR A 16 -14.63 -45.17 36.39
C THR A 16 -15.50 -43.91 36.29
N VAL A 17 -15.95 -43.34 37.41
CA VAL A 17 -16.71 -42.08 37.41
C VAL A 17 -15.76 -40.88 37.42
N ASP A 18 -14.59 -41.00 38.05
CA ASP A 18 -13.58 -39.94 38.10
C ASP A 18 -13.01 -39.58 36.72
N TRP A 19 -12.70 -40.56 35.85
CA TRP A 19 -12.17 -40.23 34.51
C TRP A 19 -13.18 -39.51 33.61
N VAL A 20 -14.48 -39.82 33.78
CA VAL A 20 -15.54 -39.11 33.05
C VAL A 20 -15.65 -37.68 33.55
N ILE A 21 -15.56 -37.46 34.87
CA ILE A 21 -15.59 -36.12 35.46
C ILE A 21 -14.37 -35.30 35.04
N LEU A 22 -13.17 -35.89 35.05
CA LEU A 22 -11.95 -35.23 34.59
C LEU A 22 -12.01 -34.92 33.09
N GLY A 23 -12.49 -35.85 32.26
CA GLY A 23 -12.70 -35.62 30.83
C GLY A 23 -13.72 -34.50 30.57
N ALA A 24 -14.85 -34.51 31.26
CA ALA A 24 -15.86 -33.47 31.17
C ALA A 24 -15.33 -32.10 31.62
N ALA A 25 -14.49 -32.06 32.66
CA ALA A 25 -13.84 -30.84 33.13
C ALA A 25 -12.89 -30.26 32.07
N ILE A 26 -12.05 -31.09 31.44
CA ILE A 26 -11.12 -30.66 30.39
C ILE A 26 -11.87 -30.16 29.15
N VAL A 27 -12.93 -30.86 28.72
CA VAL A 27 -13.77 -30.42 27.60
C VAL A 27 -14.46 -29.09 27.92
N GLY A 28 -14.95 -28.90 29.15
CA GLY A 28 -15.52 -27.63 29.60
C GLY A 28 -14.53 -26.47 29.55
N ILE A 29 -13.29 -26.69 30.00
CA ILE A 29 -12.21 -25.69 29.93
C ILE A 29 -11.81 -25.39 28.48
N GLY A 30 -11.75 -26.41 27.61
CA GLY A 30 -11.46 -26.24 26.20
C GLY A 30 -12.55 -25.47 25.45
N MET A 31 -13.82 -25.68 25.79
CA MET A 31 -14.92 -24.92 25.22
C MET A 31 -14.87 -23.46 25.68
N ALA A 32 -14.55 -23.20 26.95
CA ALA A 32 -14.38 -21.86 27.47
C ALA A 32 -13.22 -21.09 26.78
N SER A 33 -12.09 -21.75 26.54
CA SER A 33 -10.94 -21.11 25.88
C SER A 33 -11.22 -20.75 24.42
N VAL A 34 -11.91 -21.62 23.67
CA VAL A 34 -12.30 -21.34 22.29
C VAL A 34 -13.25 -20.13 22.19
N ILE A 35 -14.16 -19.98 23.15
CA ILE A 35 -15.04 -18.80 23.21
C ILE A 35 -14.20 -17.53 23.42
N SER A 36 -13.27 -17.53 24.37
CA SER A 36 -12.41 -16.36 24.64
C SER A 36 -11.54 -15.98 23.43
N VAL A 37 -10.94 -16.97 22.75
CA VAL A 37 -10.14 -16.73 21.54
C VAL A 37 -11.01 -16.15 20.43
N ARG A 38 -12.19 -16.72 20.19
CA ARG A 38 -13.13 -16.24 19.16
C ARG A 38 -13.53 -14.79 19.38
N THR A 39 -13.87 -14.43 20.60
CA THR A 39 -14.21 -13.04 20.95
C THR A 39 -13.03 -12.13 20.66
N GLY A 40 -11.83 -12.43 21.19
CA GLY A 40 -10.65 -11.60 20.96
C GLY A 40 -10.26 -11.47 19.48
N THR A 41 -10.43 -12.52 18.68
CA THR A 41 -10.16 -12.45 17.22
C THR A 41 -11.20 -11.61 16.47
N ASN A 42 -12.46 -11.62 16.90
CA ASN A 42 -13.49 -10.78 16.29
C ASN A 42 -13.27 -9.30 16.63
N ASP A 43 -12.92 -9.01 17.88
CA ASP A 43 -12.62 -7.65 18.33
C ASP A 43 -11.42 -7.08 17.57
N LEU A 44 -10.34 -7.86 17.45
CA LEU A 44 -9.17 -7.46 16.65
C LEU A 44 -9.52 -7.24 15.16
N GLY A 45 -10.39 -8.09 14.61
CA GLY A 45 -10.88 -7.93 13.24
C GLY A 45 -11.66 -6.64 13.06
N ALA A 46 -12.53 -6.30 14.00
CA ALA A 46 -13.30 -5.06 14.02
C ALA A 46 -12.39 -3.83 14.15
N ASP A 47 -11.39 -3.86 15.04
CA ASP A 47 -10.43 -2.78 15.22
C ASP A 47 -9.60 -2.54 13.95
N THR A 48 -9.15 -3.62 13.30
CA THR A 48 -8.42 -3.53 12.03
C THR A 48 -9.30 -2.94 10.93
N GLN A 49 -10.55 -3.40 10.81
CA GLN A 49 -11.50 -2.86 9.85
C GLN A 49 -11.77 -1.37 10.10
N ALA A 50 -11.94 -0.96 11.36
CA ALA A 50 -12.14 0.44 11.73
C ALA A 50 -10.92 1.30 11.39
N ALA A 51 -9.72 0.82 11.72
CA ALA A 51 -8.47 1.49 11.38
C ALA A 51 -8.36 1.69 9.86
N LEU A 52 -8.56 0.65 9.06
CA LEU A 52 -8.44 0.71 7.61
C LEU A 52 -9.55 1.54 6.94
N SER A 53 -10.77 1.53 7.48
CA SER A 53 -11.89 2.31 6.94
C SER A 53 -11.72 3.81 7.16
N GLY A 54 -10.91 4.22 8.16
CA GLY A 54 -10.59 5.61 8.44
C GLY A 54 -9.33 6.13 7.73
N VAL A 55 -8.60 5.28 7.00
CA VAL A 55 -7.44 5.72 6.23
C VAL A 55 -7.90 6.21 4.86
N GLU A 56 -7.90 7.53 4.68
CA GLU A 56 -7.93 8.14 3.35
C GLU A 56 -6.50 8.24 2.81
N VAL A 57 -6.27 7.75 1.59
CA VAL A 57 -5.04 8.03 0.86
C VAL A 57 -5.11 9.47 0.40
N ALA A 58 -4.19 10.32 0.86
CA ALA A 58 -4.13 11.71 0.47
C ALA A 58 -4.19 11.82 -1.07
N SER A 59 -5.08 12.67 -1.56
CA SER A 59 -5.14 13.00 -2.98
C SER A 59 -3.77 13.53 -3.40
N LEU A 60 -3.30 13.12 -4.59
CA LEU A 60 -2.03 13.60 -5.16
C LEU A 60 -1.95 15.14 -5.24
N GLY A 61 -3.08 15.85 -5.11
CA GLY A 61 -3.13 17.32 -5.03
C GLY A 61 -2.82 17.93 -3.64
N GLU A 62 -2.91 17.17 -2.55
CA GLU A 62 -2.70 17.66 -1.17
C GLU A 62 -1.28 17.41 -0.64
N LEU A 63 -0.54 16.47 -1.24
CA LEU A 63 0.86 16.16 -0.90
C LEU A 63 1.90 17.12 -1.51
N GLY A 64 1.47 18.27 -2.03
CA GLY A 64 2.32 19.24 -2.74
C GLY A 64 1.97 20.67 -2.38
N GLY A 65 1.88 20.98 -1.09
CA GLY A 65 1.65 22.33 -0.60
C GLY A 65 2.62 23.33 -1.22
N LEU A 66 2.12 24.17 -2.12
CA LEU A 66 2.86 25.29 -2.71
C LEU A 66 2.08 26.57 -2.44
N GLY A 67 2.20 27.06 -1.21
CA GLY A 67 1.90 28.43 -0.87
C GLY A 67 3.12 29.31 -1.10
N GLY A 68 3.02 30.22 -2.07
CA GLY A 68 3.84 31.45 -2.14
C GLY A 68 5.15 31.37 -2.92
N GLY A 69 5.14 32.01 -4.09
CA GLY A 69 6.22 32.86 -4.63
C GLY A 69 7.56 32.23 -5.05
N TRP A 70 7.99 32.55 -6.28
CA TRP A 70 9.36 32.54 -6.83
C TRP A 70 9.75 31.35 -7.76
N GLU A 71 9.38 31.53 -9.03
CA GLU A 71 9.87 31.13 -10.39
C GLU A 71 10.72 29.85 -10.70
N PHE A 72 10.05 28.94 -11.45
CA PHE A 72 10.40 28.03 -12.57
C PHE A 72 11.77 27.33 -12.74
N THR A 73 11.74 25.99 -12.64
CA THR A 73 12.31 25.01 -13.59
C THR A 73 11.70 23.63 -13.26
N GLY A 74 10.87 23.09 -14.16
CA GLY A 74 9.91 22.01 -13.88
C GLY A 74 8.50 22.61 -13.81
N LEU A 75 7.58 22.05 -14.59
CA LEU A 75 6.29 22.64 -14.90
C LEU A 75 5.40 22.78 -13.65
N PHE A 76 5.61 21.95 -12.62
CA PHE A 76 4.95 22.06 -11.31
C PHE A 76 5.81 21.67 -10.08
N THR A 77 7.04 21.15 -10.27
CA THR A 77 8.02 20.88 -9.19
C THR A 77 9.34 21.61 -9.44
N THR A 78 10.03 22.13 -8.41
CA THR A 78 11.30 22.86 -8.62
C THR A 78 12.41 21.93 -9.13
N ARG A 79 13.43 22.49 -9.81
CA ARG A 79 14.63 21.74 -10.22
C ARG A 79 15.30 21.04 -9.05
N GLU A 80 15.25 21.65 -7.87
CA GLU A 80 15.80 21.09 -6.64
C GLU A 80 14.98 19.88 -6.15
N TRP A 81 13.66 19.88 -6.35
CA TRP A 81 12.81 18.70 -6.09
C TRP A 81 13.03 17.58 -7.09
N ILE A 82 13.44 17.87 -8.33
CA ILE A 82 13.72 16.85 -9.34
C ILE A 82 15.17 16.35 -9.23
N GLU A 83 16.16 17.25 -9.30
CA GLU A 83 17.59 16.96 -9.43
C GLU A 83 18.41 17.26 -8.15
N GLY A 84 17.83 17.91 -7.14
CA GLY A 84 18.52 18.24 -5.90
C GLY A 84 18.71 17.03 -4.97
N PRO A 85 19.47 17.20 -3.89
CA PRO A 85 19.69 16.15 -2.89
C PRO A 85 18.35 15.68 -2.28
N GLY A 86 18.08 14.39 -2.37
CA GLY A 86 16.80 13.77 -1.99
C GLY A 86 15.67 13.99 -3.01
N GLY A 87 15.98 14.57 -4.18
CA GLY A 87 15.04 14.83 -5.25
C GLY A 87 14.58 13.57 -5.98
N LEU A 88 13.58 13.72 -6.84
CA LEU A 88 12.91 12.61 -7.53
C LEU A 88 13.87 11.73 -8.34
N VAL A 89 14.87 12.31 -9.00
CA VAL A 89 15.90 11.58 -9.75
C VAL A 89 16.70 10.68 -8.80
N GLU A 90 17.13 11.21 -7.65
CA GLU A 90 17.85 10.42 -6.65
C GLU A 90 16.95 9.33 -6.06
N GLN A 91 15.71 9.65 -5.71
CA GLN A 91 14.73 8.69 -5.21
C GLN A 91 14.47 7.55 -6.18
N ILE A 92 14.29 7.82 -7.47
CA ILE A 92 14.11 6.78 -8.49
C ILE A 92 15.42 5.99 -8.66
N SER A 93 16.58 6.64 -8.59
CA SER A 93 17.89 5.97 -8.72
C SER A 93 18.24 5.06 -7.54
N ASN A 94 17.71 5.34 -6.34
CA ASN A 94 18.00 4.59 -5.11
C ASN A 94 17.44 3.16 -5.12
N TRP A 95 16.53 2.86 -6.05
CA TRP A 95 16.01 1.52 -6.26
C TRP A 95 16.65 0.89 -7.50
N ASN A 96 16.91 -0.42 -7.43
CA ASN A 96 17.47 -1.15 -8.56
C ASN A 96 16.42 -1.28 -9.69
N HIS A 97 16.70 -0.64 -10.82
CA HIS A 97 15.84 -0.65 -12.01
C HIS A 97 16.65 -1.03 -13.25
N THR A 98 16.02 -1.76 -14.16
CA THR A 98 16.54 -1.98 -15.52
C THR A 98 16.08 -0.89 -16.46
N ASN A 99 16.83 -0.63 -17.54
CA ASN A 99 16.42 0.33 -18.59
C ASN A 99 15.03 0.01 -19.17
N ALA A 100 14.65 -1.27 -19.27
CA ALA A 100 13.32 -1.68 -19.71
C ALA A 100 12.21 -1.28 -18.71
N GLN A 101 12.47 -1.37 -17.40
CA GLN A 101 11.54 -0.92 -16.37
C GLN A 101 11.39 0.60 -16.38
N LEU A 102 12.50 1.34 -16.54
CA LEU A 102 12.47 2.79 -16.68
C LEU A 102 11.70 3.23 -17.94
N GLN A 103 11.86 2.51 -19.06
CA GLN A 103 11.10 2.77 -20.29
C GLN A 103 9.59 2.57 -20.07
N ASN A 104 9.19 1.47 -19.44
CA ASN A 104 7.77 1.23 -19.12
C ASN A 104 7.19 2.33 -18.22
N ASN A 105 8.00 2.84 -17.28
CA ASN A 105 7.61 3.92 -16.40
C ASN A 105 7.40 5.23 -17.19
N TYR A 106 8.33 5.55 -18.08
CA TYR A 106 8.21 6.69 -19.00
C TYR A 106 6.93 6.62 -19.83
N ASP A 107 6.64 5.47 -20.45
CA ASP A 107 5.45 5.27 -21.29
C ASP A 107 4.15 5.39 -20.48
N ASN A 108 4.17 4.97 -19.21
CA ASN A 108 3.02 5.11 -18.31
C ASN A 108 2.73 6.59 -18.00
N TYR A 109 3.75 7.38 -17.70
CA TYR A 109 3.59 8.82 -17.46
C TYR A 109 3.19 9.56 -18.74
N ALA A 110 3.73 9.20 -19.90
CA ALA A 110 3.33 9.77 -21.19
C ALA A 110 1.84 9.53 -21.46
N ARG A 111 1.35 8.30 -21.31
CA ARG A 111 -0.09 8.02 -21.46
C ARG A 111 -0.94 8.77 -20.44
N ALA A 112 -0.47 8.91 -19.20
CA ALA A 112 -1.19 9.66 -18.18
C ALA A 112 -1.28 11.16 -18.52
N ALA A 113 -0.16 11.77 -18.93
CA ALA A 113 -0.11 13.16 -19.35
C ALA A 113 -1.09 13.45 -20.50
N GLN A 114 -1.17 12.57 -21.52
CA GLN A 114 -2.14 12.73 -22.61
C GLN A 114 -3.58 12.72 -22.11
N ARG A 115 -3.95 11.75 -21.25
CA ARG A 115 -5.32 11.69 -20.71
C ARG A 115 -5.71 12.95 -19.94
N TYR A 116 -4.78 13.55 -19.20
CA TYR A 116 -5.04 14.78 -18.47
C TYR A 116 -5.11 16.00 -19.39
N LEU A 117 -4.29 16.05 -20.45
CA LEU A 117 -4.42 17.06 -21.51
C LEU A 117 -5.78 16.96 -22.21
N ASP A 118 -6.24 15.76 -22.54
CA ASP A 118 -7.54 15.52 -23.19
C ASP A 118 -8.72 15.98 -22.30
N GLN A 119 -8.54 15.96 -20.98
CA GLN A 119 -9.50 16.44 -19.99
C GLN A 119 -9.40 17.95 -19.73
N GLY A 120 -8.47 18.65 -20.39
CA GLY A 120 -8.19 20.08 -20.15
C GLY A 120 -7.45 20.37 -18.85
N ASN A 121 -6.92 19.34 -18.17
CA ASN A 121 -6.19 19.49 -16.92
C ASN A 121 -4.68 19.59 -17.18
N THR A 122 -4.26 20.78 -17.60
CA THR A 122 -2.86 21.10 -17.91
C THR A 122 -1.96 21.01 -16.69
N ARG A 123 -2.50 21.28 -15.49
CA ARG A 123 -1.77 21.17 -14.24
C ARG A 123 -1.29 19.76 -13.94
N ILE A 124 -2.20 18.79 -13.98
CA ILE A 124 -1.82 17.40 -13.72
C ILE A 124 -0.98 16.85 -14.88
N ALA A 125 -1.29 17.24 -16.12
CA ALA A 125 -0.49 16.85 -17.27
C ALA A 125 0.97 17.27 -17.12
N GLY A 126 1.25 18.50 -16.68
CA GLY A 126 2.64 18.93 -16.51
C GLY A 126 3.38 18.24 -15.37
N LEU A 127 2.69 17.84 -14.29
CA LEU A 127 3.29 17.01 -13.25
C LEU A 127 3.75 15.66 -13.81
N MET A 128 2.96 15.07 -14.70
CA MET A 128 3.33 13.83 -15.38
C MET A 128 4.53 14.05 -16.32
N VAL A 129 4.61 15.21 -17.00
CA VAL A 129 5.77 15.59 -17.82
C VAL A 129 7.05 15.74 -16.98
N ASP A 130 6.96 16.32 -15.78
CA ASP A 130 8.08 16.41 -14.84
C ASP A 130 8.57 15.02 -14.41
N HIS A 131 7.66 14.06 -14.19
CA HIS A 131 8.02 12.66 -13.90
C HIS A 131 8.70 11.98 -15.11
N MET A 132 8.23 12.25 -16.33
CA MET A 132 8.87 11.73 -17.55
C MET A 132 10.31 12.22 -17.65
N TYR A 133 10.56 13.50 -17.35
CA TYR A 133 11.90 14.08 -17.34
C TYR A 133 12.80 13.43 -16.28
N ALA A 134 12.30 13.20 -15.06
CA ALA A 134 13.08 12.53 -14.01
C ALA A 134 13.48 11.10 -14.42
N VAL A 135 12.58 10.35 -15.06
CA VAL A 135 12.87 9.01 -15.57
C VAL A 135 13.90 9.05 -16.70
N GLU A 136 13.81 10.03 -17.60
CA GLU A 136 14.80 10.25 -18.67
C GLU A 136 16.19 10.52 -18.10
N GLN A 137 16.29 11.35 -17.06
CA GLN A 137 17.55 11.64 -16.37
C GLN A 137 18.16 10.41 -15.69
N VAL A 138 17.35 9.61 -14.97
CA VAL A 138 17.85 8.37 -14.35
C VAL A 138 18.32 7.37 -15.40
N MET A 139 17.59 7.24 -16.51
CA MET A 139 17.98 6.35 -17.59
C MET A 139 19.28 6.82 -18.27
N ALA A 140 19.44 8.13 -18.48
CA ALA A 140 20.67 8.72 -19.01
C ALA A 140 21.86 8.49 -18.07
N ASN A 141 21.68 8.60 -16.75
CA ASN A 141 22.71 8.30 -15.75
C ASN A 141 23.15 6.82 -15.77
N GLN A 142 22.28 5.91 -16.22
CA GLN A 142 22.59 4.48 -16.42
C GLN A 142 23.17 4.19 -17.81
N GLY A 143 23.41 5.20 -18.65
CA GLY A 143 23.87 5.05 -20.02
C GLY A 143 22.81 4.53 -21.00
N GLY A 144 21.54 4.52 -20.59
CA GLY A 144 20.39 4.20 -21.44
C GLY A 144 19.82 5.43 -22.14
N THR A 145 18.91 5.21 -23.09
CA THR A 145 18.15 6.28 -23.75
C THR A 145 16.69 5.89 -23.83
N VAL A 146 15.81 6.86 -23.64
CA VAL A 146 14.36 6.64 -23.72
C VAL A 146 13.94 6.53 -25.19
N SER A 147 13.20 5.48 -25.52
CA SER A 147 12.52 5.34 -26.80
C SER A 147 11.18 6.09 -26.76
N SER A 148 11.15 7.33 -27.27
CA SER A 148 9.97 8.21 -27.24
C SER A 148 9.02 7.98 -28.43
N ALA A 149 8.79 6.73 -28.82
CA ALA A 149 8.16 6.32 -30.09
C ALA A 149 6.72 6.85 -30.35
N SER A 150 6.07 7.47 -29.38
CA SER A 150 4.77 8.12 -29.57
C SER A 150 4.70 9.53 -28.97
N VAL A 151 5.45 9.81 -27.90
CA VAL A 151 5.47 11.14 -27.26
C VAL A 151 6.78 11.41 -26.54
N SER A 152 7.39 12.56 -26.80
CA SER A 152 8.57 13.06 -26.08
C SER A 152 8.21 14.06 -24.98
N VAL A 153 9.10 14.19 -23.99
CA VAL A 153 8.98 15.21 -22.92
C VAL A 153 8.85 16.60 -23.53
N GLN A 154 9.64 16.90 -24.55
CA GLN A 154 9.66 18.19 -25.23
C GLN A 154 8.31 18.48 -25.94
N SER A 155 7.74 17.46 -26.58
CA SER A 155 6.43 17.59 -27.24
C SER A 155 5.31 17.86 -26.23
N MET A 156 5.30 17.14 -25.10
CA MET A 156 4.28 17.36 -24.07
C MET A 156 4.47 18.66 -23.34
N HIS A 157 5.71 19.03 -23.02
CA HIS A 157 6.01 20.32 -22.40
C HIS A 157 5.48 21.47 -23.26
N GLY A 158 5.73 21.43 -24.57
CA GLY A 158 5.17 22.42 -25.50
C GLY A 158 3.64 22.43 -25.52
N THR A 159 3.00 21.27 -25.40
CA THR A 159 1.54 21.15 -25.39
C THR A 159 0.93 21.68 -24.10
N VAL A 160 1.50 21.35 -22.94
CA VAL A 160 1.01 21.83 -21.64
C VAL A 160 1.27 23.32 -21.46
N ALA A 161 2.42 23.84 -21.94
CA ALA A 161 2.73 25.26 -21.86
C ALA A 161 1.86 26.14 -22.78
N ALA A 162 1.25 25.54 -23.81
CA ALA A 162 0.39 26.24 -24.76
C ALA A 162 -1.11 26.21 -24.39
N ALA A 163 -1.49 25.45 -23.35
CA ALA A 163 -2.88 25.20 -22.95
C ALA A 163 -3.22 25.92 -21.64
#